data_AF-A3VXS2-F1
#
_entry.id   AF-A3VXS2-F1
#
_cell.length_a   1.000
_cell.length_b   1.000
_cell.length_c   1.000
_cell.angle_alpha   90.00
_cell.angle_beta   90.00
_cell.angle_gamma   90.00
#
_symmetry.space_group_name_H-M   'P 1'
#
loop_
_entity.id
_entity.type
_entity.pdbx_description
1 polymer ?
#
loop_
_entity_poly.entity_id
_entity_poly.type
_entity_poly.pdbx_seq_one_letter_code
_entity_poly.pdbx_strand_id
1 'polypeptide(L)' 'MGYPTAEFVLQAAKDTRVMAEHKHGDMNIDVQEKTFDGFIKWVTYTAVVCIAVLLFIAAVNG' A
#
# COMPACT_ATOMS: atom_id res chain seq x y z
N MET A 1 -32.27 -3.05 -33.57
CA MET A 1 -30.83 -3.08 -33.22
C MET A 1 -30.22 -1.76 -33.71
N GLY A 2 -30.40 -0.68 -32.96
CA GLY A 2 -29.86 0.64 -33.30
C GLY A 2 -28.42 0.73 -32.81
N TYR A 3 -27.51 1.14 -33.68
CA TYR A 3 -26.09 1.27 -33.34
C TYR A 3 -25.98 2.49 -32.40
N PRO A 4 -25.17 2.42 -31.33
CA PRO A 4 -25.00 3.55 -30.42
C PRO A 4 -24.51 4.77 -31.21
N THR A 5 -25.17 5.91 -31.01
CA THR A 5 -24.92 7.16 -31.75
C THR A 5 -23.47 7.62 -31.56
N ALA A 6 -22.90 8.28 -32.58
CA ALA A 6 -21.50 8.74 -32.58
C ALA A 6 -21.14 9.60 -31.35
N GLU A 7 -22.11 10.34 -30.82
CA GLU A 7 -22.03 11.11 -29.56
C GLU A 7 -21.64 10.23 -28.36
N PHE A 8 -22.22 9.02 -28.24
CA PHE A 8 -21.94 8.10 -27.14
C PHE A 8 -20.51 7.55 -27.20
N VAL A 9 -20.03 7.23 -28.41
CA VAL A 9 -18.66 6.74 -28.62
C VAL A 9 -17.64 7.84 -28.35
N LEU A 10 -17.93 9.08 -28.76
CA LEU A 10 -17.09 10.24 -28.49
C LEU A 10 -17.02 10.58 -27.00
N GLN A 11 -18.13 10.47 -26.28
CA GLN A 11 -18.17 10.68 -24.83
C GLN A 11 -17.38 9.59 -24.10
N ALA A 12 -17.60 8.32 -24.43
CA ALA A 12 -16.86 7.19 -23.85
C ALA A 12 -15.34 7.27 -24.14
N ALA A 13 -14.97 7.73 -25.34
CA ALA A 13 -13.56 7.94 -25.72
C ALA A 13 -12.94 9.15 -25.00
N LYS A 14 -13.69 10.23 -24.78
CA LYS A 14 -13.24 11.38 -23.96
C LYS A 14 -13.03 10.97 -22.50
N ASP A 15 -13.99 10.28 -21.91
CA ASP A 15 -13.91 9.81 -20.53
C ASP A 15 -12.72 8.85 -20.34
N THR A 16 -12.42 8.02 -21.34
CA THR A 16 -11.23 7.14 -21.33
C THR A 16 -9.91 7.93 -21.33
N ARG A 17 -9.81 9.05 -22.04
CA ARG A 17 -8.59 9.89 -22.10
C ARG A 17 -8.29 10.55 -20.75
N VAL A 18 -9.31 10.97 -20.02
CA VAL A 18 -9.18 11.55 -18.67
C VAL A 18 -8.63 10.50 -17.69
N MET A 19 -9.04 9.24 -17.81
CA MET A 19 -8.52 8.14 -16.99
C MET A 19 -7.07 7.74 -17.34
N ALA A 20 -6.57 8.05 -18.54
CA ALA A 20 -5.20 7.76 -18.95
C ALA A 20 -4.17 8.81 -18.52
N GLU A 21 -4.62 9.98 -18.06
CA GLU A 21 -3.77 11.12 -17.63
C GLU A 21 -3.31 11.05 -16.17
N HIS A 22 -3.41 9.89 -15.51
CA HIS A 22 -2.84 9.72 -14.17
C HIS A 22 -1.31 9.85 -14.24
N LYS A 23 -0.78 10.97 -13.74
CA LYS A 23 0.66 11.23 -13.69
C LYS A 23 1.35 10.22 -12.77
N HIS A 24 2.32 9.50 -13.33
CA HIS A 24 3.13 8.56 -12.57
C HIS A 24 3.92 9.32 -11.49
N GLY A 25 3.80 8.90 -10.23
CA GLY A 25 4.51 9.50 -9.10
C GLY A 25 3.74 10.54 -8.28
N ASP A 26 2.59 11.03 -8.79
CA ASP A 26 1.74 11.99 -8.06
C ASP A 26 0.67 11.29 -7.18
N MET A 27 0.76 9.97 -6.99
CA MET A 27 -0.15 9.21 -6.15
C MET A 27 0.11 9.54 -4.67
N ASN A 28 -0.95 9.81 -3.89
CA ASN A 28 -0.83 9.96 -2.44
C ASN A 28 -0.32 8.64 -1.82
N ILE A 29 0.76 8.73 -1.05
CA ILE A 29 1.43 7.61 -0.38
C ILE A 29 1.35 7.63 1.17
N ASP A 30 0.54 8.51 1.76
CA ASP A 30 0.45 8.73 3.21
C ASP A 30 0.12 7.45 3.99
N VAL A 31 -0.69 6.56 3.40
CA VAL A 31 -1.09 5.29 4.01
C VAL A 31 0.07 4.29 4.00
N GLN A 32 0.83 4.25 2.89
CA GLN A 32 1.96 3.37 2.69
C GLN A 32 3.11 3.75 3.64
N GLU A 33 3.40 5.04 3.77
CA GLU A 33 4.39 5.55 4.72
C GLU A 33 4.02 5.19 6.16
N LYS A 34 2.78 5.47 6.59
CA LYS A 34 2.31 5.13 7.95
C LYS A 34 2.35 3.62 8.22
N THR A 35 2.04 2.81 7.22
CA THR A 35 2.10 1.34 7.34
C THR A 35 3.54 0.87 7.49
N PHE A 36 4.47 1.45 6.73
CA PHE A 36 5.89 1.15 6.84
C PHE A 36 6.44 1.54 8.21
N ASP A 37 6.11 2.73 8.73
CA ASP A 37 6.50 3.17 10.07
C ASP A 37 5.96 2.22 11.15
N GLY A 38 4.71 1.79 11.01
CA GLY A 38 4.09 0.79 11.89
C GLY A 38 4.82 -0.55 11.83
N PHE A 39 5.16 -1.01 10.63
CA PHE A 39 5.90 -2.24 10.40
C PHE A 39 7.27 -2.22 11.07
N ILE A 40 8.05 -1.15 10.89
CA ILE A 40 9.38 -1.01 11.50
C ILE A 40 9.28 -1.07 13.03
N LYS A 41 8.34 -0.33 13.63
CA LYS A 41 8.13 -0.38 15.09
C LYS A 41 7.80 -1.79 15.56
N TRP A 42 6.91 -2.49 14.85
CA TRP A 42 6.53 -3.85 15.21
C TRP A 42 7.70 -4.84 15.15
N VAL A 43 8.52 -4.76 14.08
CA VAL A 43 9.72 -5.60 13.94
C VAL A 43 10.73 -5.29 15.04
N THR A 44 10.96 -4.02 15.38
CA THR A 44 11.87 -3.63 16.47
C THR A 44 11.42 -4.22 17.80
N TYR A 45 10.14 -4.09 18.17
CA TYR A 45 9.63 -4.67 19.41
C TYR A 45 9.73 -6.19 19.41
N THR A 46 9.44 -6.84 18.28
CA THR A 46 9.56 -8.29 18.14
C THR A 46 11.00 -8.75 18.35
N ALA A 47 11.98 -8.07 17.76
CA ALA A 47 13.40 -8.38 17.94
C ALA A 47 13.83 -8.25 19.40
N VAL A 48 13.42 -7.18 20.10
CA VAL A 48 13.69 -6.99 21.52
C VAL A 48 13.07 -8.11 22.37
N VAL A 49 11.83 -8.49 22.09
CA VAL A 49 11.15 -9.60 22.78
C VAL A 49 11.90 -10.91 22.56
N CYS A 50 12.33 -11.22 21.34
CA CYS A 50 13.11 -12.42 21.06
C CYS A 50 14.40 -12.46 21.88
N ILE A 51 15.15 -11.34 21.93
CA ILE A 51 16.37 -11.25 22.74
C ILE A 51 16.05 -11.43 24.23
N ALA A 52 15.01 -10.76 24.74
CA ALA A 52 14.62 -10.88 26.14
C ALA A 52 14.24 -12.32 26.52
N VAL A 53 13.51 -13.02 25.63
CA VAL A 53 13.16 -14.43 25.82
C VAL A 53 14.40 -15.32 25.80
N LEU A 54 15.34 -15.11 24.88
CA LEU A 54 16.60 -15.86 24.85
C LEU A 54 17.41 -15.67 26.14
N LEU A 55 17.50 -14.44 26.63
CA LEU A 55 18.17 -14.15 27.91
C LEU A 55 17.43 -14.78 29.10
N PHE A 56 16.10 -14.77 29.10
CA PHE A 56 15.30 -15.41 30.13
C PHE A 56 15.50 -16.93 30.15
N ILE A 57 15.49 -17.58 28.99
CA ILE A 57 15.76 -19.02 28.87
C ILE A 57 17.17 -19.34 29.39
N ALA A 58 18.17 -18.54 29.01
CA ALA A 58 19.53 -18.69 29.50
C ALA A 58 19.63 -18.48 31.02
N ALA A 59 18.83 -17.58 31.61
CA ALA A 59 18.85 -17.34 33.05
C ALA A 59 18.10 -18.40 33.87
N VAL A 60 17.07 -19.04 33.30
CA VAL A 60 16.24 -20.04 34.00
C VAL A 60 16.72 -21.49 33.78
N ASN A 61 17.33 -21.77 32.63
CA ASN A 61 17.77 -23.12 32.25
C ASN A 61 19.28 -23.20 31.93
N GLY A 62 20.03 -22.11 32.14
CA GLY A 62 21.49 -22.10 32.07
C GLY A 62 22.15 -22.32 33.43
#